data_AF-A0A7C9JKH6-F1
#
_entry.id   AF-A0A7C9JKH6-F1
#
_cell.length_a   1.000
_cell.length_b   1.000
_cell.length_c   1.000
_cell.angle_alpha   90.00
_cell.angle_beta   90.00
_cell.angle_gamma   90.00
#
_symmetry.space_group_name_H-M   'P 1'
#
loop_
_entity.id
_entity.type
_entity.pdbx_description
1 polymer ?
#
loop_
_entity_poly.entity_id
_entity_poly.type
_entity_poly.pdbx_seq_one_letter_code
_entity_poly.pdbx_strand_id
1 'polypeptide(L)'
;MEKIVEEAKKVIPSVDEIINSTWERLNLEKELVINKFGEILIKFDEFATNLFKEYERKSLEKLAKLWIEKQKGELKSKLEKLLKDEDFVGKLSKMFVDFALLVQQLEKDLGNMRKARGGRTFEKVVEKLLNFIDIKCEIPKGKIKKKLRRIDIVIPSGKVAIENT
;
A
#
# COMPACT_ATOMS: atom_id res chain seq x y z
N MET A 1 -9.74 -2.59 20.38
CA MET A 1 -10.13 -1.84 19.17
C MET A 1 -9.15 -2.10 18.03
N GLU A 2 -7.86 -2.23 18.34
CA GLU A 2 -6.77 -2.62 17.42
C GLU A 2 -7.07 -3.83 16.52
N LYS A 3 -7.69 -4.90 17.05
CA LYS A 3 -8.04 -6.09 16.25
C LYS A 3 -8.91 -5.80 15.02
N ILE A 4 -9.76 -4.77 15.06
CA ILE A 4 -10.63 -4.42 13.92
C ILE A 4 -9.83 -3.70 12.83
N VAL A 5 -8.91 -2.81 13.25
CA VAL A 5 -8.04 -2.06 12.34
C VAL A 5 -7.08 -3.01 11.63
N GLU A 6 -6.49 -3.96 12.35
CA GLU A 6 -5.64 -5.00 11.74
C GLU A 6 -6.39 -5.86 10.74
N GLU A 7 -7.64 -6.24 11.03
CA GLU A 7 -8.46 -7.02 10.11
C GLU A 7 -8.83 -6.23 8.84
N ALA A 8 -9.13 -4.93 8.97
CA ALA A 8 -9.39 -4.07 7.83
C ALA A 8 -8.15 -3.93 6.92
N LYS A 9 -6.95 -3.83 7.50
CA LYS A 9 -5.68 -3.72 6.77
C LYS A 9 -5.36 -4.94 5.90
N LYS A 10 -5.82 -6.14 6.27
CA LYS A 10 -5.57 -7.37 5.48
C LYS A 10 -6.16 -7.33 4.07
N VAL A 11 -7.09 -6.43 3.80
CA VAL A 11 -7.65 -6.22 2.45
C VAL A 11 -6.61 -5.61 1.51
N ILE A 12 -5.58 -4.97 2.04
CA ILE A 12 -4.55 -4.29 1.26
C ILE A 12 -3.52 -5.32 0.77
N PRO A 13 -3.30 -5.43 -0.55
CA PRO A 13 -2.32 -6.34 -1.10
C PRO A 13 -0.90 -5.90 -0.75
N SER A 14 0.01 -6.86 -0.81
CA SER A 14 1.44 -6.63 -0.70
C SER A 14 1.98 -5.78 -1.85
N VAL A 15 3.16 -5.19 -1.66
CA VAL A 15 3.85 -4.40 -2.69
C VAL A 15 4.10 -5.23 -3.95
N ASP A 16 4.43 -6.51 -3.80
CA ASP A 16 4.70 -7.42 -4.92
C ASP A 16 3.45 -7.72 -5.75
N GLU A 17 2.30 -7.92 -5.09
CA GLU A 17 1.01 -8.12 -5.77
C GLU A 17 0.58 -6.88 -6.56
N ILE A 18 0.79 -5.68 -6.01
CA ILE A 18 0.52 -4.42 -6.72
C ILE A 18 1.43 -4.30 -7.94
N ILE A 19 2.74 -4.55 -7.78
CA ILE A 19 3.69 -4.49 -8.90
C ILE A 19 3.32 -5.49 -9.99
N ASN A 20 2.97 -6.72 -9.64
CA ASN A 20 2.61 -7.73 -10.63
C ASN A 20 1.31 -7.37 -11.36
N SER A 21 0.28 -6.93 -10.62
CA SER A 21 -0.98 -6.48 -11.22
C SER A 21 -0.78 -5.29 -12.16
N THR A 22 0.03 -4.31 -11.78
CA THR A 22 0.35 -3.16 -12.63
C THR A 22 1.16 -3.58 -13.86
N TRP A 23 2.10 -4.51 -13.70
CA TRP A 23 2.92 -5.01 -14.80
C TRP A 23 2.09 -5.73 -15.86
N GLU A 24 1.21 -6.64 -15.43
CA GLU A 24 0.30 -7.37 -16.33
C GLU A 24 -0.63 -6.41 -17.07
N ARG A 25 -1.16 -5.40 -16.37
CA ARG A 25 -2.07 -4.41 -16.96
C ARG A 25 -1.40 -3.51 -17.98
N LEU A 26 -0.15 -3.11 -17.75
CA LEU A 26 0.57 -2.23 -18.68
C LEU A 26 0.99 -2.93 -19.96
N ASN A 27 1.04 -4.27 -19.98
CA ASN A 27 1.38 -5.10 -21.13
C ASN A 27 2.57 -4.53 -21.94
N LEU A 28 3.68 -4.29 -21.23
CA LEU A 28 4.82 -3.55 -21.76
C LEU A 28 5.54 -4.30 -22.87
N GLU A 29 5.89 -3.58 -23.93
CA GLU A 29 6.77 -4.06 -24.98
C GLU A 29 8.21 -3.61 -24.74
N LYS A 30 9.17 -4.47 -25.04
CA LYS A 30 10.60 -4.23 -24.75
C LYS A 30 11.14 -2.99 -25.43
N GLU A 31 10.80 -2.79 -26.71
CA GLU A 31 11.22 -1.62 -27.49
C GLU A 31 10.66 -0.31 -26.92
N LEU A 32 9.42 -0.35 -26.43
CA LEU A 32 8.81 0.80 -25.75
C LEU A 32 9.56 1.14 -24.46
N VAL A 33 9.96 0.14 -23.67
CA VAL A 33 10.73 0.35 -22.43
C VAL A 33 12.11 0.94 -22.70
N ILE A 34 12.80 0.48 -23.74
CA ILE A 34 14.10 1.05 -24.14
C ILE A 34 13.97 2.52 -24.51
N ASN A 35 12.97 2.86 -25.33
CA ASN A 35 12.81 4.20 -25.88
C ASN A 35 12.16 5.19 -24.90
N LYS A 36 11.37 4.70 -23.94
CA LYS A 36 10.52 5.53 -23.06
C LYS A 36 10.56 5.10 -21.59
N PHE A 37 11.73 4.67 -21.11
CA PHE A 37 11.91 4.14 -19.76
C PHE A 37 11.32 5.03 -18.66
N GLY A 38 11.65 6.32 -18.68
CA GLY A 38 11.18 7.28 -17.68
C GLY A 38 9.65 7.49 -17.72
N GLU A 39 9.06 7.59 -18.91
CA GLU A 39 7.60 7.71 -19.07
C GLU A 39 6.87 6.46 -18.56
N ILE A 40 7.41 5.27 -18.85
CA ILE A 40 6.85 4.01 -18.37
C ILE A 40 6.93 3.93 -16.85
N LEU A 41 8.03 4.36 -16.26
CA LEU A 41 8.21 4.37 -14.81
C LEU A 41 7.18 5.29 -14.12
N ILE A 42 6.94 6.49 -14.67
CA ILE A 42 5.92 7.42 -14.17
C ILE A 42 4.53 6.79 -14.28
N LYS A 43 4.17 6.27 -15.46
CA LYS A 43 2.88 5.59 -15.65
C LYS A 43 2.70 4.41 -14.68
N PHE A 44 3.77 3.64 -14.46
CA PHE A 44 3.74 2.53 -13.52
C PHE A 44 3.42 3.01 -12.10
N ASP A 45 4.09 4.04 -11.62
CA ASP A 45 3.85 4.60 -10.28
C ASP A 45 2.43 5.15 -10.15
N GLU A 46 1.91 5.85 -11.17
CA GLU A 46 0.54 6.35 -11.21
C GLU A 46 -0.47 5.20 -11.10
N PHE A 47 -0.32 4.14 -11.90
CA PHE A 47 -1.22 2.98 -11.84
C PHE A 47 -1.13 2.25 -10.51
N ALA A 48 0.08 1.99 -10.01
CA ALA A 48 0.29 1.33 -8.72
C ALA A 48 -0.31 2.14 -7.56
N THR A 49 -0.19 3.47 -7.62
CA THR A 49 -0.76 4.38 -6.63
C THR A 49 -2.29 4.40 -6.69
N ASN A 50 -2.87 4.43 -7.89
CA ASN A 50 -4.33 4.37 -8.05
C ASN A 50 -4.90 3.04 -7.57
N LEU A 51 -4.25 1.92 -7.92
CA LEU A 51 -4.64 0.59 -7.43
C LEU A 51 -4.59 0.54 -5.90
N PHE A 52 -3.55 1.10 -5.29
CA PHE A 52 -3.47 1.16 -3.83
C PHE A 52 -4.62 1.99 -3.23
N LYS A 53 -4.92 3.17 -3.78
CA LYS A 53 -6.03 4.02 -3.30
C LYS A 53 -7.38 3.30 -3.35
N GLU A 54 -7.61 2.46 -4.34
CA GLU A 54 -8.81 1.60 -4.39
C GLU A 54 -8.86 0.64 -3.19
N TYR A 55 -7.73 0.03 -2.82
CA TYR A 55 -7.65 -0.83 -1.63
C TYR A 55 -7.73 -0.06 -0.32
N GLU A 56 -7.24 1.19 -0.24
CA GLU A 56 -7.45 2.07 0.92
C GLU A 56 -8.93 2.31 1.15
N ARG A 57 -9.69 2.59 0.08
CA ARG A 57 -11.14 2.73 0.14
C ARG A 57 -11.82 1.45 0.61
N LYS A 58 -11.45 0.30 0.04
CA LYS A 58 -11.99 -1.02 0.46
C LYS A 58 -11.67 -1.33 1.93
N SER A 59 -10.49 -0.94 2.41
CA SER A 59 -10.09 -1.09 3.81
C SER A 59 -10.95 -0.23 4.74
N LEU A 60 -11.22 1.03 4.39
CA LEU A 60 -12.13 1.90 5.13
C LEU A 60 -13.57 1.35 5.17
N GLU A 61 -14.08 0.87 4.04
CA GLU A 61 -15.39 0.22 3.97
C GLU A 61 -15.45 -1.04 4.84
N LYS A 62 -14.38 -1.84 4.85
CA LYS A 62 -14.26 -3.02 5.71
C LYS A 62 -14.22 -2.63 7.19
N LEU A 63 -13.49 -1.58 7.55
CA LEU A 63 -13.46 -1.04 8.92
C LEU A 63 -14.85 -0.63 9.40
N ALA A 64 -15.61 0.09 8.57
CA ALA A 64 -16.97 0.50 8.88
C ALA A 64 -17.89 -0.71 9.11
N LYS A 65 -17.84 -1.71 8.22
CA LYS A 65 -18.62 -2.96 8.35
C LYS A 65 -18.30 -3.69 9.64
N LEU A 66 -17.02 -3.92 9.93
CA LEU A 66 -16.60 -4.61 11.15
C LEU A 66 -16.96 -3.84 12.42
N TRP A 67 -16.90 -2.50 12.39
CA TRP A 67 -17.33 -1.68 13.52
C TRP A 67 -18.82 -1.81 13.79
N ILE A 68 -19.66 -1.80 12.75
CA ILE A 68 -21.12 -2.02 12.85
C ILE A 68 -21.43 -3.43 13.34
N GLU A 69 -20.81 -4.46 12.75
CA GLU A 69 -21.01 -5.88 13.10
C GLU A 69 -20.67 -6.14 14.57
N LYS A 70 -19.63 -5.49 15.09
CA LYS A 70 -19.23 -5.62 16.50
C LYS A 70 -20.30 -5.12 17.48
N GLN A 71 -21.22 -4.28 17.02
CA GLN A 71 -22.36 -3.84 17.84
C GLN A 71 -23.49 -4.89 17.91
N LYS A 72 -23.29 -6.10 17.36
CA LYS A 72 -24.12 -7.31 17.54
C LYS A 72 -25.63 -7.10 17.32
N GLY A 73 -26.02 -6.22 16.40
CA GLY A 73 -27.43 -5.95 16.09
C GLY A 73 -28.15 -5.02 17.08
N GLU A 74 -27.55 -4.68 18.23
CA GLU A 74 -28.10 -3.67 19.14
C GLU A 74 -28.08 -2.28 18.51
N LEU A 75 -27.22 -2.04 17.52
CA LEU A 75 -27.08 -0.76 16.84
C LEU A 75 -28.43 -0.23 16.33
N LYS A 76 -29.25 -1.08 15.71
CA LYS A 76 -30.57 -0.68 15.21
C LYS A 76 -31.45 -0.18 16.35
N SER A 77 -31.53 -0.94 17.45
CA SER A 77 -32.30 -0.54 18.63
C SER A 77 -31.75 0.71 19.33
N LYS A 78 -30.42 0.90 19.33
CA LYS A 78 -29.77 2.10 19.86
C LYS A 78 -30.11 3.32 19.02
N LEU A 79 -30.03 3.21 17.70
CA LEU A 79 -30.38 4.28 16.77
C LEU A 79 -31.88 4.66 16.87
N GLU A 80 -32.77 3.67 16.95
CA GLU A 80 -34.21 3.90 17.14
C GLU A 80 -34.53 4.64 18.44
N LYS A 81 -33.82 4.32 19.53
CA LYS A 81 -33.93 5.05 20.81
C LYS A 81 -33.36 6.46 20.70
N LEU A 82 -32.20 6.60 20.06
CA LEU A 82 -31.53 7.89 19.83
C LEU A 82 -32.42 8.88 19.08
N LEU A 83 -33.17 8.42 18.07
CA LEU A 83 -34.06 9.27 17.27
C LEU A 83 -35.17 9.95 18.10
N LYS A 84 -35.51 9.40 19.27
CA LYS A 84 -36.54 9.94 20.17
C LYS A 84 -35.94 10.77 21.31
N ASP A 85 -34.63 10.94 21.32
CA ASP A 85 -33.90 11.61 22.39
C ASP A 85 -33.78 13.11 22.09
N GLU A 86 -34.02 13.97 23.09
CA GLU A 86 -33.88 15.42 22.94
C GLU A 86 -32.42 15.81 22.61
N ASP A 87 -31.43 15.03 23.07
CA ASP A 87 -30.01 15.20 22.74
C ASP A 87 -29.54 14.20 21.66
N PHE A 88 -30.36 14.00 20.63
CA PHE A 88 -30.02 13.14 19.48
C PHE A 88 -28.66 13.49 18.88
N VAL A 89 -28.44 14.79 18.62
CA VAL A 89 -27.21 15.27 17.96
C VAL A 89 -25.98 15.00 18.81
N GLY A 90 -26.02 15.29 20.12
CA GLY A 90 -24.88 15.07 21.01
C GLY A 90 -24.53 13.59 21.15
N LYS A 91 -25.54 12.73 21.30
CA LYS A 91 -25.34 11.27 21.42
C LYS A 91 -24.87 10.64 20.12
N LEU A 92 -25.41 11.05 18.98
CA LEU A 92 -24.98 10.55 17.67
C LEU A 92 -23.55 11.01 17.37
N SER A 93 -23.21 12.26 17.69
CA SER A 93 -21.86 12.80 17.54
C SER A 93 -20.83 11.99 18.31
N LYS A 94 -21.14 11.55 19.55
CA LYS A 94 -20.25 10.67 20.33
C LYS A 94 -19.99 9.34 19.62
N MET A 95 -21.00 8.73 19.03
CA MET A 95 -20.82 7.48 18.26
C MET A 95 -19.91 7.69 17.03
N PHE A 96 -20.04 8.83 16.35
CA PHE A 96 -19.15 9.17 15.24
C PHE A 96 -17.73 9.47 15.70
N VAL A 97 -17.53 10.09 16.86
CA VAL A 97 -16.20 10.31 17.46
C VAL A 97 -15.52 8.97 17.74
N ASP A 98 -16.24 8.00 18.33
CA ASP A 98 -15.68 6.66 18.59
C ASP A 98 -15.24 5.95 17.30
N PHE A 99 -16.03 6.08 16.23
CA PHE A 99 -15.65 5.57 14.92
C PHE A 99 -14.47 6.34 14.32
N ALA A 100 -14.46 7.67 14.45
CA ALA A 100 -13.39 8.52 13.93
C ALA A 100 -12.02 8.18 14.54
N LEU A 101 -11.97 7.80 15.82
CA LEU A 101 -10.72 7.33 16.44
C LEU A 101 -10.16 6.07 15.75
N LEU A 102 -11.03 5.16 15.29
CA LEU A 102 -10.61 3.99 14.51
C LEU A 102 -10.13 4.39 13.12
N VAL A 103 -10.82 5.33 12.47
CA VAL A 103 -10.44 5.86 11.16
C VAL A 103 -9.07 6.53 11.23
N GLN A 104 -8.81 7.35 12.27
CA GLN A 104 -7.51 8.00 12.47
C GLN A 104 -6.38 6.99 12.63
N GLN A 105 -6.61 5.91 13.40
CA GLN A 105 -5.62 4.85 13.56
C GLN A 105 -5.35 4.12 12.25
N LEU A 106 -6.40 3.79 11.48
CA LEU A 106 -6.23 3.18 10.16
C LEU A 106 -5.47 4.13 9.22
N GLU A 107 -5.82 5.41 9.17
CA GLU A 107 -5.16 6.39 8.30
C GLU A 107 -3.67 6.56 8.63
N LYS A 108 -3.31 6.54 9.91
CA LYS A 108 -1.90 6.53 10.33
C LYS A 108 -1.16 5.33 9.75
N ASP A 109 -1.77 4.14 9.82
CA ASP A 109 -1.17 2.92 9.28
C ASP A 109 -1.07 2.94 7.75
N LEU A 110 -2.13 3.42 7.07
CA LEU A 110 -2.13 3.63 5.61
C LEU A 110 -1.03 4.61 5.19
N GLY A 111 -0.87 5.71 5.93
CA GLY A 111 0.21 6.69 5.71
C GLY A 111 1.61 6.07 5.82
N ASN A 112 1.82 5.20 6.81
CA ASN A 112 3.08 4.45 6.94
C ASN A 112 3.29 3.47 5.78
N MET A 113 2.24 2.78 5.35
CA MET A 113 2.30 1.90 4.18
C MET A 113 2.64 2.66 2.89
N ARG A 114 2.06 3.86 2.67
CA ARG A 114 2.38 4.71 1.51
C ARG A 114 3.87 5.05 1.48
N LYS A 115 4.44 5.47 2.60
CA LYS A 115 5.88 5.80 2.72
C LYS A 115 6.76 4.59 2.47
N ALA A 116 6.44 3.45 3.10
CA ALA A 116 7.21 2.21 2.92
C ALA A 116 7.10 1.65 1.50
N ARG A 117 5.94 1.82 0.84
CA ARG A 117 5.71 1.38 -0.53
C ARG A 117 6.47 2.25 -1.52
N GLY A 118 6.41 3.58 -1.44
CA GLY A 118 6.97 4.47 -2.46
C GLY A 118 8.42 4.13 -2.83
N GLY A 119 9.31 4.05 -1.82
CA GLY A 119 10.71 3.69 -2.06
C GLY A 119 10.87 2.26 -2.60
N ARG A 120 10.20 1.29 -1.97
CA ARG A 120 10.35 -0.13 -2.33
C ARG A 120 9.75 -0.48 -3.69
N THR A 121 8.66 0.16 -4.08
CA THR A 121 8.05 0.01 -5.40
C THR A 121 8.98 0.58 -6.45
N PHE A 122 9.52 1.77 -6.25
CA PHE A 122 10.46 2.38 -7.19
C PHE A 122 11.67 1.48 -7.45
N GLU A 123 12.36 1.04 -6.39
CA GLU A 123 13.53 0.15 -6.50
C GLU A 123 13.21 -1.12 -7.29
N LYS A 124 12.12 -1.82 -6.93
CA LYS A 124 11.72 -3.08 -7.56
C LYS A 124 11.28 -2.90 -9.01
N VAL A 125 10.60 -1.81 -9.33
CA VAL A 125 10.14 -1.53 -10.70
C VAL A 125 11.33 -1.20 -11.59
N VAL A 126 12.30 -0.42 -11.11
CA VAL A 126 13.52 -0.13 -11.86
C VAL A 126 14.32 -1.41 -12.11
N GLU A 127 14.54 -2.25 -11.09
CA GLU A 127 15.18 -3.57 -11.26
C GLU A 127 14.44 -4.43 -12.28
N LYS A 128 13.10 -4.48 -12.22
CA LYS A 128 12.27 -5.27 -13.14
C LYS A 128 12.34 -4.76 -14.57
N LEU A 129 12.26 -3.44 -14.78
CA LEU A 129 12.36 -2.82 -16.10
C LEU A 129 13.75 -2.99 -16.73
N LEU A 130 14.83 -2.79 -15.95
CA LEU A 130 16.20 -2.98 -16.42
C LEU A 130 16.45 -4.43 -16.85
N ASN A 131 16.06 -5.40 -16.02
CA ASN A 131 16.17 -6.81 -16.37
C ASN A 131 15.30 -7.18 -17.57
N PHE A 132 14.12 -6.55 -17.73
CA PHE A 132 13.25 -6.76 -18.90
C PHE A 132 13.88 -6.28 -20.22
N ILE A 133 14.73 -5.26 -20.18
CA ILE A 133 15.52 -4.79 -21.33
C ILE A 133 16.93 -5.41 -21.41
N ASP A 134 17.13 -6.57 -20.77
CA ASP A 134 18.39 -7.34 -20.70
C ASP A 134 19.57 -6.64 -20.01
N ILE A 135 19.33 -5.56 -19.26
CA ILE A 135 20.35 -4.96 -18.39
C ILE A 135 20.36 -5.72 -17.07
N LYS A 136 21.33 -6.64 -16.94
CA LYS A 136 21.54 -7.39 -15.70
C LYS A 136 21.75 -6.44 -14.54
N CYS A 137 20.88 -6.56 -13.53
CA CYS A 137 21.01 -5.80 -12.30
C CYS A 137 20.38 -6.56 -11.13
N GLU A 138 20.80 -6.22 -9.92
CA GLU A 138 20.22 -6.76 -8.68
C GLU A 138 20.08 -5.70 -7.60
N ILE A 139 19.03 -5.83 -6.79
CA ILE A 139 18.92 -5.15 -5.49
C ILE A 139 19.77 -5.92 -4.47
N PRO A 140 20.81 -5.29 -3.86
CA PRO A 140 21.69 -5.97 -2.90
C PRO A 140 20.94 -6.56 -1.70
N LYS A 141 21.30 -7.79 -1.32
CA LYS A 141 20.71 -8.50 -0.17
C LYS A 141 21.79 -9.04 0.79
N GLY A 142 21.40 -9.33 2.02
CA GLY A 142 22.24 -10.02 3.01
C GLY A 142 23.63 -9.37 3.23
N LYS A 143 24.69 -10.18 3.13
CA LYS A 143 26.08 -9.74 3.33
C LYS A 143 26.53 -8.68 2.31
N ILE A 144 26.04 -8.77 1.07
CA ILE A 144 26.37 -7.82 0.00
C ILE A 144 25.81 -6.43 0.35
N LYS A 145 24.53 -6.37 0.78
CA LYS A 145 23.92 -5.10 1.23
C LYS A 145 24.68 -4.45 2.40
N LYS A 146 25.20 -5.25 3.34
CA LYS A 146 26.01 -4.72 4.45
C LYS A 146 27.31 -4.05 3.97
N LYS A 147 27.96 -4.62 2.94
CA LYS A 147 29.17 -4.03 2.35
C LYS A 147 28.85 -2.79 1.51
N LEU A 148 27.83 -2.86 0.66
CA LEU A 148 27.44 -1.77 -0.26
C LEU A 148 26.62 -0.66 0.40
N ARG A 149 26.16 -0.85 1.64
CA ARG A 149 25.45 0.13 2.47
C ARG A 149 24.17 0.68 1.83
N ARG A 150 24.26 1.83 1.15
CA ARG A 150 23.13 2.62 0.64
C ARG A 150 22.91 2.48 -0.86
N ILE A 151 23.59 1.52 -1.50
CA ILE A 151 23.35 1.24 -2.92
C ILE A 151 22.06 0.47 -3.09
N ASP A 152 21.15 1.03 -3.90
CA ASP A 152 19.83 0.48 -4.15
C ASP A 152 19.86 -0.61 -5.23
N ILE A 153 20.59 -0.38 -6.33
CA ILE A 153 20.72 -1.28 -7.48
C ILE A 153 22.18 -1.37 -7.90
N VAL A 154 22.65 -2.58 -8.24
CA VAL A 154 23.99 -2.83 -8.76
C VAL A 154 23.92 -3.44 -10.14
N ILE A 155 24.77 -2.94 -11.05
CA ILE A 155 24.97 -3.44 -12.41
C ILE A 155 26.43 -3.90 -12.56
N PRO A 156 26.73 -5.12 -13.06
CA PRO A 156 25.80 -6.19 -13.39
C PRO A 156 25.37 -7.03 -12.17
N SER A 157 26.17 -7.04 -11.10
CA SER A 157 25.85 -7.76 -9.85
C SER A 157 26.66 -7.23 -8.66
N GLY A 158 26.14 -7.42 -7.46
CA GLY A 158 26.79 -7.05 -6.20
C GLY A 158 28.06 -7.83 -5.92
N LYS A 159 28.21 -9.06 -6.44
CA LYS A 159 29.47 -9.83 -6.35
C LYS A 159 30.60 -9.11 -7.09
N VAL A 160 30.37 -8.74 -8.35
CA VAL A 160 31.34 -8.02 -9.17
C VAL A 160 31.71 -6.68 -8.54
N ALA A 161 30.74 -5.99 -7.94
CA ALA A 161 31.01 -4.73 -7.24
C ALA A 161 31.95 -4.92 -6.03
N ILE A 162 31.72 -5.93 -5.19
CA ILE A 162 32.54 -6.15 -3.99
C ILE A 162 33.88 -6.86 -4.25
N GLU A 163 34.05 -7.52 -5.39
CA GLU A 163 35.33 -8.13 -5.79
C GLU A 163 36.39 -7.09 -6.14
N ASN A 164 35.97 -5.85 -6.45
CA ASN A 164 36.84 -4.75 -6.84
C ASN A 164 36.88 -3.60 -5.81
N THR A 165 36.39 -3.81 -4.58
CA THR A 165 36.40 -2.82 -3.48
C THR A 165 37.15 -3.35 -2.26
#